data_AF-A0A841AF42-F1
#
_entry.id   AF-A0A841AF42-F1
#
_cell.length_a   1.000
_cell.length_b   1.000
_cell.length_c   1.000
_cell.angle_alpha   90.00
_cell.angle_beta   90.00
_cell.angle_gamma   90.00
#
_symmetry.space_group_name_H-M   'P 1'
#
loop_
_entity.id
_entity.type
_entity.pdbx_description
1 polymer ?
#
loop_
_entity_poly.entity_id
_entity_poly.type
_entity_poly.pdbx_seq_one_letter_code
_entity_poly.pdbx_strand_id
1 'polypeptide(L)'
;MYSAVAISRSSMFFQGPRFELTYKHDAEERFHLPENLYVIGTMNTADRSLALVDFALRRRFAFFELDPRFNDAWKKHLSDKFRTAPASHIDELARRIAAMNDQIAADPSLGASFRIGHSYFTPETEVSELDPWHRAVVETSVAPQLREYWHDRPETVDLIVEQLLAEL
;
A
#
# COMPACT_ATOMS: atom_id res chain seq x y z
N MET A 1 1.29 -2.83 -1.91
CA MET A 1 0.87 -2.94 -0.51
C MET A 1 0.06 -1.69 -0.16
N TYR A 2 -1.15 -1.85 0.39
CA TYR A 2 -1.94 -0.74 0.94
C TYR A 2 -1.44 -0.43 2.33
N SER A 3 -1.16 0.84 2.59
CA SER A 3 -0.65 1.29 3.89
C SER A 3 -1.63 2.29 4.49
N ALA A 4 -2.14 2.02 5.67
CA ALA A 4 -2.72 3.05 6.50
C ALA A 4 -1.59 3.74 7.29
N VAL A 5 -1.65 5.07 7.38
CA VAL A 5 -0.77 5.85 8.25
C VAL A 5 -1.56 6.23 9.49
N ALA A 6 -1.08 5.83 10.65
CA ALA A 6 -1.61 6.19 11.95
C ALA A 6 -0.76 7.33 12.51
N ILE A 7 -1.35 8.50 12.75
CA ILE A 7 -0.65 9.65 13.36
C ILE A 7 -1.24 9.91 14.73
N SER A 8 -0.37 10.15 15.69
CA SER A 8 -0.80 10.60 17.00
C SER A 8 0.19 11.56 17.64
N ARG A 9 -0.34 12.51 18.40
CA ARG A 9 0.41 13.47 19.21
C ARG A 9 0.36 13.00 20.66
N SER A 10 1.41 13.30 21.44
CA SER A 10 1.44 12.97 22.87
C SER A 10 0.18 13.39 23.65
N SER A 11 -0.47 14.50 23.27
CA SER A 11 -1.74 14.98 23.85
C SER A 11 -2.98 14.13 23.51
N MET A 12 -2.93 13.28 22.47
CA MET A 12 -3.99 12.31 22.13
C MET A 12 -3.79 10.95 22.82
N PHE A 13 -2.55 10.60 23.18
CA PHE A 13 -2.27 9.40 23.98
C PHE A 13 -2.54 9.62 25.48
N PHE A 14 -2.24 10.83 25.96
CA PHE A 14 -2.18 11.13 27.39
C PHE A 14 -2.82 12.49 27.69
N GLN A 15 -3.84 12.46 28.55
CA GLN A 15 -4.41 13.65 29.21
C GLN A 15 -4.21 13.62 30.73
N GLY A 16 -3.16 12.92 31.21
CA GLY A 16 -2.93 12.67 32.63
C GLY A 16 -1.46 12.82 33.06
N PRO A 17 -1.21 12.92 34.38
CA PRO A 17 0.08 13.31 34.94
C PRO A 17 1.16 12.23 34.75
N ARG A 18 2.41 12.64 34.96
CA ARG A 18 3.64 11.82 34.84
C ARG A 18 3.46 10.42 35.43
N PHE A 19 3.92 9.39 34.72
CA PHE A 19 3.72 7.98 35.07
C PHE A 19 5.03 7.29 35.43
N GLU A 20 4.93 6.18 36.17
CA GLU A 20 6.07 5.37 36.58
C GLU A 20 6.34 4.28 35.55
N LEU A 21 7.62 4.08 35.21
CA LEU A 21 8.05 2.96 34.37
C LEU A 21 8.35 1.73 35.24
N THR A 22 8.18 0.54 34.66
CA THR A 22 8.40 -0.75 35.36
C THR A 22 9.81 -0.90 35.92
N TYR A 23 10.80 -0.28 35.30
CA TYR A 23 12.22 -0.38 35.66
C TYR A 23 12.80 0.97 36.10
N LYS A 24 12.05 1.75 36.88
CA LYS A 24 12.56 3.01 37.45
C LYS A 24 13.73 2.75 38.39
N HIS A 25 14.76 3.58 38.31
CA HIS A 25 15.93 3.47 39.20
C HIS A 25 15.66 4.09 40.57
N ASP A 26 14.84 5.15 40.61
CA ASP A 26 14.44 5.84 41.84
C ASP A 26 12.92 5.83 42.01
N ALA A 27 12.46 5.73 43.27
CA ALA A 27 11.03 5.69 43.57
C ALA A 27 10.27 6.96 43.11
N GLU A 28 10.97 8.09 43.06
CA GLU A 28 10.45 9.40 42.64
C GLU A 28 10.63 9.68 41.14
N GLU A 29 11.22 8.76 40.38
CA GLU A 29 11.41 8.94 38.94
C GLU A 29 10.06 8.90 38.21
N ARG A 30 9.75 9.99 37.51
CA ARG A 30 8.47 10.20 36.84
C ARG A 30 8.71 10.46 35.36
N PHE A 31 8.17 9.61 34.50
CA PHE A 31 8.30 9.73 33.05
C PHE A 31 7.08 10.46 32.45
N HIS A 32 7.32 11.21 31.38
CA HIS A 32 6.26 11.79 30.57
C HIS A 32 6.72 11.89 29.11
N LEU A 33 5.76 11.87 28.19
CA LEU A 33 6.04 12.12 26.77
C LEU A 33 6.02 13.63 26.52
N PRO A 34 7.00 14.18 25.76
CA PRO A 34 7.03 15.61 25.50
C PRO A 34 5.96 16.03 24.49
N GLU A 35 5.48 17.27 24.57
CA GLU A 35 4.35 17.79 23.76
C GLU A 35 4.65 17.88 22.25
N ASN A 36 5.93 17.88 21.89
CA ASN A 36 6.44 17.90 20.52
C ASN A 36 6.72 16.50 19.95
N LEU A 37 6.40 15.43 20.68
CA LEU A 37 6.50 14.06 20.16
C LEU A 37 5.30 13.72 19.26
N TYR A 38 5.63 13.25 18.06
CA TYR A 38 4.69 12.67 17.11
C TYR A 38 5.06 11.21 16.86
N VAL A 39 4.05 10.35 16.86
CA VAL A 39 4.19 8.93 16.50
C VAL A 39 3.49 8.72 15.17
N ILE A 40 4.24 8.21 14.19
CA ILE A 40 3.73 7.82 12.88
C ILE A 40 3.93 6.31 12.75
N GLY A 41 2.83 5.58 12.66
CA GLY A 41 2.83 4.15 12.38
C GLY A 41 2.34 3.89 10.97
N THR A 42 2.92 2.91 10.29
CA THR A 42 2.40 2.38 9.03
C THR A 42 1.82 0.99 9.28
N MET A 43 0.62 0.72 8.77
CA MET A 43 -0.05 -0.57 8.90
C MET A 43 -0.44 -1.07 7.51
N ASN A 44 -0.04 -2.31 7.19
CA ASN A 44 -0.58 -2.99 6.01
C ASN A 44 -2.03 -3.40 6.29
N THR A 45 -2.99 -2.88 5.51
CA THR A 45 -4.41 -3.16 5.72
C THR A 45 -4.89 -4.45 5.07
N ALA A 46 -4.08 -5.08 4.22
CA ALA A 46 -4.39 -6.38 3.62
C ALA A 46 -4.29 -7.52 4.66
N ASP A 47 -3.49 -7.34 5.72
CA ASP A 47 -3.34 -8.34 6.76
C ASP A 47 -4.46 -8.23 7.81
N ARG A 48 -5.50 -9.03 7.63
CA ARG A 48 -6.65 -9.09 8.55
C ARG A 48 -6.32 -9.80 9.87
N SER A 49 -5.21 -10.54 9.97
CA SER A 49 -4.85 -11.29 11.18
C SER A 49 -4.49 -10.38 12.36
N LEU A 50 -4.03 -9.16 12.07
CA LEU A 50 -3.64 -8.15 13.06
C LEU A 50 -4.79 -7.20 13.46
N ALA A 51 -5.98 -7.33 12.85
CA ALA A 51 -7.08 -6.39 13.04
C ALA A 51 -7.71 -6.44 14.45
N LEU A 52 -7.60 -7.58 15.15
CA LEU A 52 -8.19 -7.82 16.46
C LEU A 52 -7.39 -7.20 17.62
N VAL A 53 -6.14 -6.78 17.41
CA VAL A 53 -5.19 -6.59 18.52
C VAL A 53 -5.54 -5.43 19.44
N ASP A 54 -6.11 -4.29 19.00
CA ASP A 54 -6.40 -3.27 20.00
C ASP A 54 -7.36 -2.13 19.58
N PHE A 55 -8.64 -2.27 19.93
CA PHE A 55 -9.61 -1.17 19.85
C PHE A 55 -9.21 -0.01 20.78
N ALA A 56 -8.47 -0.25 21.87
CA ALA A 56 -7.99 0.80 22.76
C ALA A 56 -6.80 1.56 22.17
N LEU A 57 -5.87 0.90 21.47
CA LEU A 57 -4.83 1.64 20.71
C LEU A 57 -5.45 2.39 19.54
N ARG A 58 -6.42 1.82 18.81
CA ARG A 58 -7.07 2.53 17.70
C ARG A 58 -7.67 3.88 18.11
N ARG A 59 -8.18 4.01 19.34
CA ARG A 59 -8.69 5.30 19.86
C ARG A 59 -7.61 6.36 20.12
N ARG A 60 -6.33 5.96 20.14
CA ARG A 60 -5.19 6.85 20.40
C ARG A 60 -4.50 7.34 19.13
N PHE A 61 -4.94 6.89 17.95
CA PHE A 61 -4.38 7.30 16.66
C PHE A 61 -5.48 7.85 15.74
N ALA A 62 -5.12 8.84 14.94
CA ALA A 62 -5.87 9.19 13.74
C ALA A 62 -5.39 8.29 12.59
N PHE A 63 -6.32 7.62 11.92
CA PHE A 63 -6.03 6.71 10.80
C PHE A 63 -6.29 7.41 9.48
N PHE A 64 -5.31 7.35 8.59
CA PHE A 64 -5.37 7.82 7.22
C PHE A 64 -5.13 6.65 6.28
N GLU A 65 -6.13 6.30 5.48
CA GLU A 65 -5.98 5.27 4.44
C GLU A 65 -5.26 5.86 3.23
N LEU A 66 -4.28 5.13 2.68
CA LEU A 66 -3.60 5.50 1.44
C LEU A 66 -3.96 4.54 0.32
N ASP A 67 -4.51 5.11 -0.76
CA ASP A 67 -4.71 4.40 -2.01
C ASP A 67 -3.44 4.43 -2.89
N PRO A 68 -3.15 3.36 -3.65
CA PRO A 68 -2.32 3.38 -4.83
C PRO A 68 -2.78 4.47 -5.77
N ARG A 69 -1.83 5.28 -6.20
CA ARG A 69 -2.06 6.37 -7.14
C ARG A 69 -1.28 6.09 -8.41
N PHE A 70 -2.02 5.79 -9.48
CA PHE A 70 -1.52 5.74 -10.86
C PHE A 70 -1.91 7.05 -11.58
N ASN A 71 -1.64 8.18 -10.91
CA ASN A 71 -2.03 9.53 -11.34
C ASN A 71 -0.99 10.18 -12.26
N ASP A 72 -1.20 11.44 -12.66
CA ASP A 72 -0.30 12.15 -13.57
C ASP A 72 1.14 12.28 -13.04
N ALA A 73 1.31 12.36 -11.72
CA ALA A 73 2.65 12.38 -11.12
C ALA A 73 3.38 11.04 -11.31
N TRP A 74 2.66 9.92 -11.13
CA TRP A 74 3.19 8.58 -11.40
C TRP A 74 3.47 8.38 -12.90
N LYS A 75 2.56 8.80 -13.78
CA LYS A 75 2.75 8.73 -15.24
C LYS A 75 3.96 9.55 -15.71
N LYS A 76 4.12 10.76 -15.16
CA LYS A 76 5.29 11.59 -15.41
C LYS A 76 6.58 10.90 -14.96
N HIS A 77 6.57 10.31 -13.76
CA HIS A 77 7.72 9.55 -13.26
C HIS A 77 8.08 8.38 -14.19
N LEU A 78 7.09 7.62 -14.68
CA LEU A 78 7.34 6.57 -15.68
C LEU A 78 7.88 7.14 -16.99
N SER A 79 7.35 8.27 -17.45
CA SER A 79 7.83 8.92 -18.69
C SER A 79 9.29 9.34 -18.58
N ASP A 80 9.71 9.84 -17.42
CA ASP A 80 11.10 10.23 -17.15
C ASP A 80 12.04 9.01 -17.15
N LYS A 81 11.54 7.85 -16.69
CA LYS A 81 12.27 6.56 -16.62
C LYS A 81 12.32 5.85 -17.97
N PHE A 82 11.23 5.87 -18.73
CA PHE A 82 11.06 5.22 -20.03
C PHE A 82 10.99 6.26 -21.14
N ARG A 83 12.09 6.96 -21.37
CA ARG A 83 12.13 8.11 -22.31
C ARG A 83 11.77 7.77 -23.75
N THR A 84 11.88 6.49 -24.13
CA THR A 84 11.56 5.96 -25.46
C THR A 84 10.11 5.47 -25.57
N ALA A 85 9.40 5.30 -24.45
CA ALA A 85 8.03 4.81 -24.46
C ALA A 85 7.04 5.92 -24.85
N PRO A 86 6.06 5.63 -25.73
CA PRO A 86 4.98 6.57 -26.00
C PRO A 86 4.14 6.86 -24.76
N ALA A 87 3.74 8.12 -24.56
CA ALA A 87 2.89 8.50 -23.43
C ALA A 87 1.56 7.70 -23.41
N SER A 88 1.04 7.35 -24.59
CA SER A 88 -0.15 6.50 -24.73
C SER A 88 0.01 5.12 -24.10
N HIS A 89 1.21 4.52 -24.13
CA HIS A 89 1.47 3.20 -23.54
C HIS A 89 1.45 3.29 -22.00
N ILE A 90 1.96 4.39 -21.45
CA ILE A 90 1.93 4.64 -19.99
C ILE A 90 0.49 4.89 -19.53
N ASP A 91 -0.29 5.65 -20.31
CA ASP A 91 -1.72 5.88 -20.04
C ASP A 91 -2.53 4.58 -20.12
N GLU A 92 -2.24 3.74 -21.11
CA GLU A 92 -2.83 2.41 -21.30
C GLU A 92 -2.54 1.52 -20.09
N LEU A 93 -1.26 1.42 -19.69
CA LEU A 93 -0.86 0.67 -18.51
C LEU A 93 -1.57 1.15 -17.24
N ALA A 94 -1.62 2.47 -17.02
CA ALA A 94 -2.33 3.06 -15.87
C ALA A 94 -3.80 2.65 -15.84
N ARG A 95 -4.46 2.66 -17.00
CA ARG A 95 -5.89 2.30 -17.13
C ARG A 95 -6.13 0.83 -16.86
N ARG A 96 -5.28 -0.07 -17.36
CA ARG A 96 -5.38 -1.51 -17.12
C ARG A 96 -5.16 -1.85 -15.65
N ILE A 97 -4.18 -1.22 -15.00
CA ILE A 97 -3.95 -1.40 -13.56
C ILE A 97 -5.15 -0.88 -12.75
N ALA A 98 -5.74 0.24 -13.13
CA ALA A 98 -6.96 0.75 -12.50
C ALA A 98 -8.12 -0.23 -12.66
N ALA A 99 -8.35 -0.77 -13.85
CA ALA A 99 -9.41 -1.75 -14.11
C ALA A 99 -9.22 -3.05 -13.30
N MET A 100 -7.98 -3.57 -13.21
CA MET A 100 -7.66 -4.70 -12.32
C MET A 100 -7.99 -4.36 -10.85
N ASN A 101 -7.59 -3.18 -10.39
CA ASN A 101 -7.85 -2.75 -9.02
C ASN A 101 -9.34 -2.57 -8.72
N ASP A 102 -10.13 -2.10 -9.68
CA ASP A 102 -11.58 -2.00 -9.53
C ASP A 102 -12.22 -3.39 -9.41
N GLN A 103 -11.74 -4.38 -10.18
CA GLN A 103 -12.18 -5.78 -10.04
C GLN A 103 -11.83 -6.37 -8.67
N ILE A 104 -10.60 -6.15 -8.18
CA ILE A 104 -10.20 -6.59 -6.83
C ILE A 104 -11.07 -5.95 -5.76
N ALA A 105 -11.32 -4.64 -5.87
CA ALA A 105 -12.10 -3.89 -4.88
C ALA A 105 -13.59 -4.30 -4.87
N ALA A 106 -14.13 -4.69 -6.01
CA ALA A 106 -15.51 -5.15 -6.16
C ALA A 106 -15.71 -6.59 -5.67
N ASP A 107 -14.66 -7.40 -5.53
CA ASP A 107 -14.79 -8.78 -5.06
C ASP A 107 -15.15 -8.82 -3.55
N PRO A 108 -16.27 -9.47 -3.16
CA PRO A 108 -16.72 -9.53 -1.76
C PRO A 108 -15.74 -10.21 -0.80
N SER A 109 -14.87 -11.11 -1.29
CA SER A 109 -13.88 -11.82 -0.49
C SER A 109 -12.63 -10.99 -0.20
N LEU A 110 -12.29 -10.05 -1.09
CA LEU A 110 -11.09 -9.21 -1.03
C LEU A 110 -11.41 -7.81 -0.51
N GLY A 111 -12.14 -7.02 -1.30
CA GLY A 111 -12.42 -5.61 -1.06
C GLY A 111 -11.23 -4.67 -1.33
N ALA A 112 -11.45 -3.38 -1.10
CA ALA A 112 -10.53 -2.31 -1.52
C ALA A 112 -9.10 -2.39 -0.94
N SER A 113 -8.91 -3.03 0.21
CA SER A 113 -7.60 -3.20 0.88
C SER A 113 -6.65 -4.16 0.17
N PHE A 114 -7.14 -4.98 -0.75
CA PHE A 114 -6.36 -5.98 -1.48
C PHE A 114 -5.86 -5.51 -2.85
N ARG A 115 -6.27 -4.30 -3.28
CA ARG A 115 -5.82 -3.73 -4.54
C ARG A 115 -4.27 -3.75 -4.62
N ILE A 116 -3.74 -3.84 -5.82
CA ILE A 116 -2.30 -3.86 -6.11
C ILE A 116 -1.72 -2.45 -5.98
N GLY A 117 -0.60 -2.34 -5.27
CA GLY A 117 0.10 -1.08 -5.04
C GLY A 117 0.97 -0.65 -6.22
N HIS A 118 1.19 0.67 -6.35
CA HIS A 118 2.06 1.24 -7.38
C HIS A 118 3.53 0.83 -7.24
N SER A 119 3.95 0.32 -6.07
CA SER A 119 5.31 -0.18 -5.84
C SER A 119 5.77 -1.23 -6.86
N TYR A 120 4.87 -2.13 -7.29
CA TYR A 120 5.20 -3.12 -8.33
C TYR A 120 5.50 -2.46 -9.68
N PHE A 121 4.75 -1.42 -10.00
CA PHE A 121 4.83 -0.70 -11.27
C PHE A 121 5.59 0.63 -11.13
N THR A 122 6.55 0.73 -10.19
CA THR A 122 7.39 1.92 -10.05
C THR A 122 8.85 1.46 -10.07
N PRO A 123 9.56 1.60 -11.20
CA PRO A 123 10.92 1.10 -11.32
C PRO A 123 11.90 1.94 -10.48
N GLU A 124 12.69 1.29 -9.64
CA GLU A 124 13.72 1.97 -8.83
C GLU A 124 14.95 2.32 -9.68
N THR A 125 15.40 1.38 -10.51
CA THR A 125 16.55 1.53 -11.41
C THR A 125 16.14 2.08 -12.77
N GLU A 126 17.12 2.51 -13.57
CA GLU A 126 16.87 2.73 -14.99
C GLU A 126 16.58 1.39 -15.66
N VAL A 127 15.54 1.37 -16.48
CA VAL A 127 15.10 0.19 -17.21
C VAL A 127 15.03 0.57 -18.68
N SER A 128 15.42 -0.34 -19.56
CA SER A 128 15.60 -0.04 -20.99
C SER A 128 14.28 0.23 -21.71
N GLU A 129 13.27 -0.61 -21.48
CA GLU A 129 12.03 -0.61 -22.27
C GLU A 129 10.82 -0.92 -21.39
N LEU A 130 9.71 -0.21 -21.64
CA LEU A 130 8.47 -0.34 -20.87
C LEU A 130 7.81 -1.71 -21.03
N ASP A 131 7.73 -2.22 -22.27
CA ASP A 131 7.01 -3.47 -22.57
C ASP A 131 7.64 -4.70 -21.90
N PRO A 132 8.94 -5.00 -22.09
CA PRO A 132 9.56 -6.16 -21.44
C PRO A 132 9.55 -6.05 -19.91
N TRP A 133 9.68 -4.83 -19.38
CA TRP A 133 9.66 -4.58 -17.95
C TRP A 133 8.29 -4.82 -17.32
N HIS A 134 7.23 -4.23 -17.86
CA HIS A 134 5.89 -4.38 -17.28
C HIS A 134 5.44 -5.85 -17.37
N ARG A 135 5.80 -6.54 -18.47
CA ARG A 135 5.56 -7.97 -18.63
C ARG A 135 6.23 -8.78 -17.54
N ALA A 136 7.52 -8.53 -17.29
CA ALA A 136 8.25 -9.21 -16.22
C ALA A 136 7.63 -8.94 -14.83
N VAL A 137 7.22 -7.70 -14.54
CA VAL A 137 6.51 -7.34 -13.29
C VAL A 137 5.21 -8.14 -13.16
N VAL A 138 4.40 -8.19 -14.22
CA VAL A 138 3.12 -8.89 -14.21
C VAL A 138 3.32 -10.38 -14.01
N GLU A 139 4.22 -11.02 -14.77
CA GLU A 139 4.41 -12.47 -14.75
C GLU A 139 5.06 -12.97 -13.44
N THR A 140 6.02 -12.23 -12.89
CA THR A 140 6.81 -12.69 -11.74
C THR A 140 6.24 -12.27 -10.39
N SER A 141 5.44 -11.20 -10.34
CA SER A 141 4.98 -10.61 -9.08
C SER A 141 3.47 -10.49 -8.99
N VAL A 142 2.83 -9.85 -9.98
CA VAL A 142 1.39 -9.56 -9.92
C VAL A 142 0.57 -10.84 -10.13
N ALA A 143 0.84 -11.62 -11.17
CA ALA A 143 0.09 -12.83 -11.48
C ALA A 143 0.15 -13.88 -10.34
N PRO A 144 1.31 -14.19 -9.73
CA PRO A 144 1.36 -15.07 -8.56
C PRO A 144 0.48 -14.55 -7.41
N GLN A 145 0.52 -13.25 -7.11
CA GLN A 145 -0.31 -12.65 -6.06
C GLN A 145 -1.81 -12.74 -6.39
N LEU A 146 -2.21 -12.51 -7.64
CA LEU A 146 -3.61 -12.69 -8.07
C LEU A 146 -4.07 -14.15 -7.96
N ARG A 147 -3.19 -15.11 -8.22
CA ARG A 147 -3.49 -16.54 -8.02
C ARG A 147 -3.71 -16.90 -6.55
N GLU A 148 -3.05 -16.21 -5.62
CA GLU A 148 -3.35 -16.37 -4.19
C GLU A 148 -4.73 -15.77 -3.84
N TYR A 149 -5.07 -14.60 -4.40
CA TYR A 149 -6.36 -13.95 -4.17
C TYR A 149 -7.54 -14.77 -4.70
N TRP A 150 -7.41 -15.30 -5.91
CA TRP A 150 -8.44 -16.08 -6.61
C TRP A 150 -8.00 -17.53 -6.84
N HIS A 151 -7.53 -18.19 -5.78
CA HIS A 151 -7.05 -19.59 -5.87
C HIS A 151 -8.12 -20.56 -6.41
N ASP A 152 -9.39 -20.31 -6.11
CA ASP A 152 -10.53 -21.11 -6.59
C ASP A 152 -11.05 -20.68 -7.98
N ARG A 153 -10.53 -19.59 -8.56
CA ARG A 153 -11.01 -18.99 -9.83
C ARG A 153 -9.85 -18.64 -10.77
N PRO A 154 -9.05 -19.63 -11.20
CA PRO A 154 -7.88 -19.39 -12.05
C PRO A 154 -8.22 -18.69 -13.38
N GLU A 155 -9.40 -18.95 -13.94
CA GLU A 155 -9.88 -18.32 -15.18
C GLU A 155 -10.06 -16.80 -15.05
N THR A 156 -10.42 -16.32 -13.86
CA THR A 156 -10.51 -14.88 -13.58
C THR A 156 -9.13 -14.25 -13.61
N VAL A 157 -8.13 -14.94 -13.04
CA VAL A 157 -6.74 -14.48 -13.04
C VAL A 157 -6.19 -14.43 -14.45
N ASP A 158 -6.39 -15.47 -15.24
CA ASP A 158 -5.88 -15.55 -16.61
C ASP A 158 -6.45 -14.43 -17.49
N LEU A 159 -7.74 -14.12 -17.37
CA LEU A 159 -8.36 -13.01 -18.09
C LEU A 159 -7.75 -11.65 -17.70
N ILE A 160 -7.53 -11.41 -16.40
CA ILE A 160 -6.92 -10.16 -15.92
C ILE A 160 -5.47 -10.05 -16.41
N VAL A 161 -4.71 -11.14 -16.35
CA VAL A 161 -3.32 -11.19 -16.81
C VAL A 161 -3.23 -10.96 -18.32
N GLU A 162 -4.13 -11.56 -19.10
CA GLU A 162 -4.22 -11.33 -20.54
C GLU A 162 -4.51 -9.85 -20.85
N GLN A 163 -5.45 -9.24 -20.14
CA GLN A 163 -5.76 -7.80 -20.28
C GLN A 163 -4.56 -6.91 -19.94
N LEU A 164 -3.81 -7.25 -18.89
CA LEU A 164 -2.61 -6.50 -18.50
C LEU A 164 -1.50 -6.60 -19.55
N LEU A 165 -1.29 -7.80 -20.11
CA LEU A 165 -0.19 -8.13 -21.03
C LEU A 165 -0.51 -7.93 -22.52
N ALA A 166 -1.71 -7.45 -22.84
CA ALA A 166 -2.07 -7.07 -24.20
C ALA A 166 -1.07 -6.04 -24.76
N GLU A 167 -0.96 -5.93 -26.08
CA GLU A 167 -0.02 -4.99 -26.70
C GLU A 167 -0.30 -3.55 -26.24
N LEU A 168 0.76 -2.83 -25.85
CA LEU A 168 0.71 -1.45 -25.39
C LEU A 168 0.84 -0.46 -26.56
#